data_AF-A0A7S2U242-F1
#
_entry.id   AF-A0A7S2U242-F1
#
_cell.length_a   1.000
_cell.length_b   1.000
_cell.length_c   1.000
_cell.angle_alpha   90.00
_cell.angle_beta   90.00
_cell.angle_gamma   90.00
#
_symmetry.space_group_name_H-M   'P 1'
#
loop_
_entity.id
_entity.type
_entity.pdbx_description
1 polymer ?
#
loop_
_entity_poly.entity_id
_entity_poly.type
_entity_poly.pdbx_seq_one_letter_code
_entity_poly.pdbx_strand_id
1 'polypeptide(L)'
;VHGRGIPLRPIDTARKKPMLRLRPNHARAFSTLRKTPLYDMHVALGASTAEFGGWDMPIKYPLGIMKEHLHCRSEAGLFDVSHMVPCKVTGKDRAEFMEKICVADVQGMPEGMGSLSLITNDNGGGIDDCIVT
;
A
#
# COMPACT_ATOMS: atom_id res chain seq x y z
N VAL A 1 -26.04 10.56 -60.02
CA VAL A 1 -25.63 11.99 -60.15
C VAL A 1 -24.47 12.26 -59.17
N HIS A 2 -23.26 12.24 -59.73
CA HIS A 2 -21.96 12.77 -59.26
C HIS A 2 -21.82 13.29 -57.82
N GLY A 3 -21.20 12.48 -56.95
CA GLY A 3 -20.57 12.90 -55.69
C GLY A 3 -19.08 12.59 -55.74
N ARG A 4 -18.25 13.63 -55.74
CA ARG A 4 -16.80 13.61 -55.97
C ARG A 4 -16.05 12.79 -54.91
N GLY A 5 -15.22 11.84 -55.35
CA GLY A 5 -14.30 11.09 -54.49
C GLY A 5 -13.25 12.01 -53.87
N ILE A 6 -13.16 11.97 -52.54
CA ILE A 6 -12.12 12.66 -51.77
C ILE A 6 -10.84 11.83 -51.88
N PRO A 7 -9.70 12.38 -52.31
CA PRO A 7 -8.45 11.61 -52.31
C PRO A 7 -7.98 11.39 -50.88
N LEU A 8 -7.91 10.12 -50.46
CA LEU A 8 -7.25 9.73 -49.22
C LEU A 8 -5.76 10.04 -49.35
N ARG A 9 -5.23 10.89 -48.47
CA ARG A 9 -3.78 11.13 -48.40
C ARG A 9 -3.07 9.86 -47.93
N PRO A 10 -1.86 9.55 -48.43
CA PRO A 10 -1.07 8.44 -47.93
C PRO A 10 -0.85 8.58 -46.41
N ILE A 11 -1.11 7.52 -45.66
CA ILE A 11 -0.65 7.41 -44.27
C ILE A 11 0.87 7.29 -44.33
N ASP A 12 1.56 8.34 -43.88
CA ASP A 12 3.00 8.36 -43.71
C ASP A 12 3.37 7.40 -42.57
N THR A 13 3.86 6.20 -42.92
CA THR A 13 4.22 5.11 -42.01
C THR A 13 5.57 5.29 -41.31
N ALA A 14 6.10 6.51 -41.25
CA ALA A 14 7.43 6.75 -40.67
C ALA A 14 7.48 7.90 -39.65
N ARG A 15 6.73 7.78 -38.55
CA ARG A 15 7.14 8.40 -37.28
C ARG A 15 7.44 7.31 -36.27
N LYS A 16 8.72 6.91 -36.22
CA LYS A 16 9.27 6.21 -35.05
C LYS A 16 9.09 7.12 -33.84
N LYS A 17 8.00 6.91 -33.08
CA LYS A 17 7.91 7.44 -31.72
C LYS A 17 9.18 7.00 -30.99
N PRO A 18 9.90 7.88 -30.28
CA PRO A 18 10.99 7.44 -29.44
C PRO A 18 10.38 6.45 -28.45
N MET A 19 10.80 5.19 -28.57
CA MET A 19 10.48 4.16 -27.62
C MET A 19 10.92 4.70 -26.28
N LEU A 20 9.96 5.04 -25.42
CA LEU A 20 10.24 5.39 -24.04
C LEU A 20 10.97 4.18 -23.49
N ARG A 21 12.30 4.28 -23.33
CA ARG A 21 13.06 3.31 -22.57
C ARG A 21 12.42 3.32 -21.20
N LEU A 22 11.60 2.31 -20.93
CA LEU A 22 11.29 1.92 -19.56
C LEU A 22 12.64 1.84 -18.88
N ARG A 23 12.90 2.80 -17.99
CA ARG A 23 14.04 2.71 -17.10
C ARG A 23 13.93 1.32 -16.48
N PRO A 24 15.02 0.54 -16.42
CA PRO A 24 15.00 -0.69 -15.65
C PRO A 24 14.40 -0.30 -14.30
N ASN A 25 13.37 -1.04 -13.88
CA ASN A 25 12.89 -0.98 -12.51
C ASN A 25 14.11 -0.84 -11.62
N HIS A 26 14.11 0.13 -10.73
CA HIS A 26 15.16 0.26 -9.74
C HIS A 26 15.21 -1.09 -9.01
N ALA A 27 16.07 -2.00 -9.46
CA ALA A 27 16.68 -3.00 -8.62
C ALA A 27 17.46 -2.14 -7.64
N ARG A 28 16.75 -1.76 -6.57
CA ARG A 28 17.29 -0.95 -5.51
C ARG A 28 18.49 -1.76 -5.04
N ALA A 29 19.69 -1.19 -5.22
CA ALA A 29 20.91 -1.74 -4.67
C ALA A 29 20.60 -2.21 -3.24
N PHE A 30 21.00 -3.44 -2.88
CA PHE A 30 20.67 -4.11 -1.62
C PHE A 30 20.89 -3.19 -0.42
N SER A 31 19.90 -2.37 -0.11
CA SER A 31 19.82 -1.64 1.14
C SER A 31 19.42 -2.68 2.15
N THR A 32 20.21 -2.82 3.22
CA THR A 32 19.87 -3.67 4.35
C THR A 32 18.41 -3.45 4.73
N LEU A 33 17.60 -4.51 4.64
CA LEU A 33 16.18 -4.44 4.97
C LEU A 33 16.01 -3.93 6.41
N ARG A 34 14.97 -3.09 6.62
CA ARG A 34 14.64 -2.62 7.98
C ARG A 34 14.13 -3.78 8.81
N LYS A 35 14.41 -3.76 10.11
CA LYS A 35 14.02 -4.81 11.06
C LYS A 35 13.08 -4.23 12.11
N THR A 36 12.00 -4.95 12.44
CA THR A 36 11.10 -4.55 13.53
C THR A 36 11.78 -4.71 14.89
N PRO A 37 11.27 -4.08 15.96
CA PRO A 37 11.78 -4.31 17.32
C PRO A 37 11.72 -5.77 17.77
N LEU A 38 10.88 -6.60 17.14
CA LEU A 38 10.70 -8.02 17.46
C LEU A 38 11.51 -8.96 16.55
N TYR A 39 12.36 -8.43 15.66
CA TYR A 39 13.08 -9.24 14.67
C TYR A 39 13.87 -10.41 15.27
N ASP A 40 14.67 -10.15 16.30
CA ASP A 40 15.52 -11.19 16.91
C ASP A 40 14.67 -12.29 17.56
N MET A 41 13.48 -11.95 18.06
CA MET A 41 12.51 -12.92 18.57
C MET A 41 11.96 -13.80 17.44
N HIS A 42 11.64 -13.22 16.27
CA HIS A 42 11.19 -13.99 15.11
C HIS A 42 12.24 -15.01 14.67
N VAL A 43 13.50 -14.59 14.59
CA VAL A 43 14.63 -15.48 14.25
C VAL A 43 14.78 -16.60 15.28
N ALA A 44 14.72 -16.28 16.57
CA ALA A 44 14.82 -17.28 17.64
C ALA A 44 13.67 -18.30 17.62
N LEU A 45 12.48 -17.90 17.18
CA LEU A 45 11.31 -18.78 17.01
C LEU A 45 11.32 -19.56 15.68
N GLY A 46 12.37 -19.42 14.87
CA GLY A 46 12.53 -20.14 13.61
C GLY A 46 11.64 -19.61 12.47
N ALA A 47 11.31 -18.32 12.49
CA ALA A 47 10.57 -17.70 11.40
C ALA A 47 11.37 -17.72 10.09
N SER A 48 10.70 -18.01 8.98
CA SER A 48 11.20 -17.74 7.64
C SER A 48 10.82 -16.31 7.27
N THR A 49 11.80 -15.45 7.01
CA THR A 49 11.57 -14.04 6.68
C THR A 49 11.68 -13.76 5.18
N ALA A 50 11.07 -12.66 4.73
CA ALA A 50 11.21 -12.14 3.37
C ALA A 50 11.06 -10.61 3.35
N GLU A 51 11.46 -10.00 2.23
CA GLU A 51 11.20 -8.58 2.00
C GLU A 51 9.70 -8.28 1.90
N PHE A 52 9.22 -7.36 2.72
CA PHE A 52 7.89 -6.76 2.62
C PHE A 52 7.97 -5.25 2.89
N GLY A 53 7.67 -4.41 1.89
CA GLY A 53 7.67 -2.95 2.05
C GLY A 53 9.02 -2.35 2.50
N GLY A 54 10.14 -2.99 2.12
CA GLY A 54 11.48 -2.62 2.57
C GLY A 54 11.79 -3.01 4.03
N TRP A 55 11.03 -3.93 4.61
CA TRP A 55 11.29 -4.58 5.90
C TRP A 55 11.59 -6.07 5.72
N ASP A 56 12.39 -6.63 6.62
CA ASP A 56 12.64 -8.08 6.75
C ASP A 56 11.60 -8.66 7.72
N MET A 57 10.52 -9.23 7.17
CA MET A 57 9.32 -9.60 7.91
C MET A 57 9.11 -11.12 7.95
N PRO A 58 8.61 -11.69 9.08
CA PRO A 58 8.26 -13.11 9.15
C PRO A 58 7.08 -13.45 8.22
N ILE A 59 7.28 -14.44 7.34
CA ILE A 59 6.24 -14.95 6.42
C ILE A 59 5.54 -16.19 6.99
N LYS A 60 6.28 -17.01 7.75
CA LYS A 60 5.76 -18.20 8.43
C LYS A 60 6.72 -18.65 9.53
N TYR A 61 6.19 -19.40 10.48
CA TYR A 61 6.91 -20.12 11.53
C TYR A 61 6.99 -21.63 11.20
N PRO A 62 7.66 -22.46 12.02
CA PRO A 62 7.79 -23.90 11.77
C PRO A 62 6.45 -24.65 11.65
N LEU A 63 5.38 -24.10 12.24
CA LEU A 63 4.03 -24.65 12.13
C LEU A 63 3.51 -24.62 10.67
N GLY A 64 3.87 -23.58 9.92
CA GLY A 64 3.59 -23.41 8.50
C GLY A 64 2.28 -22.66 8.23
N ILE A 65 2.24 -21.93 7.10
CA ILE A 65 1.19 -20.97 6.71
C ILE A 65 -0.23 -21.53 6.88
N MET A 66 -0.50 -22.76 6.41
CA MET A 66 -1.84 -23.34 6.47
C MET A 66 -2.29 -23.59 7.91
N LYS A 67 -1.40 -24.10 8.76
CA LYS A 67 -1.72 -24.39 10.16
C LYS A 67 -1.79 -23.11 10.99
N GLU A 68 -0.93 -22.12 10.73
CA GLU A 68 -1.00 -20.79 11.34
C GLU A 68 -2.32 -20.09 11.00
N HIS A 69 -2.76 -20.14 9.74
CA HIS A 69 -4.05 -19.60 9.31
C HIS A 69 -5.22 -20.27 10.06
N LEU A 70 -5.24 -21.60 10.10
CA LEU A 70 -6.29 -22.34 10.80
C LEU A 70 -6.27 -22.05 12.30
N HIS A 71 -5.09 -21.98 12.92
CA HIS A 71 -4.94 -21.64 14.34
C HIS A 71 -5.49 -20.24 14.66
N CYS A 72 -5.25 -19.25 13.79
CA CYS A 72 -5.83 -17.91 13.95
C CYS A 72 -7.37 -17.91 13.87
N ARG A 73 -7.96 -18.88 13.16
CA ARG A 73 -9.42 -19.01 12.99
C ARG A 73 -10.09 -19.81 14.11
N SER A 74 -9.42 -20.83 14.62
CA SER A 74 -9.96 -21.71 15.67
C SER A 74 -9.56 -21.28 17.08
N GLU A 75 -8.43 -20.60 17.22
CA GLU A 75 -7.82 -20.17 18.49
C GLU A 75 -7.48 -18.67 18.45
N ALA A 76 -6.21 -18.31 18.65
CA ALA A 76 -5.72 -16.94 18.61
C ALA A 76 -4.46 -16.84 17.72
N GLY A 77 -4.28 -15.70 17.06
CA GLY A 77 -3.06 -15.39 16.30
C GLY A 77 -2.38 -14.14 16.86
N LEU A 78 -1.05 -14.16 16.92
CA LEU A 78 -0.23 -12.99 17.26
C LEU A 78 0.54 -12.55 16.02
N PHE A 79 0.42 -11.27 15.66
CA PHE A 79 1.02 -10.69 14.46
C PHE A 79 1.91 -9.52 14.84
N ASP A 80 3.15 -9.50 14.33
CA ASP A 80 4.01 -8.32 14.40
C ASP A 80 3.65 -7.36 13.26
N VAL A 81 2.89 -6.32 13.62
CA VAL A 81 2.48 -5.25 12.71
C VAL A 81 3.27 -3.96 12.93
N SER A 82 4.41 -4.02 13.62
CA SER A 82 5.20 -2.83 14.00
C SER A 82 5.82 -2.08 12.82
N HIS A 83 5.81 -2.70 11.62
CA HIS A 83 6.19 -2.06 10.36
C HIS A 83 5.12 -1.09 9.84
N MET A 84 3.87 -1.20 10.30
CA MET A 84 2.82 -0.22 10.05
C MET A 84 3.12 1.06 10.83
N VAL A 85 3.05 2.21 10.18
CA VAL A 85 3.48 3.49 10.76
C VAL A 85 2.28 4.18 11.40
N PRO A 86 2.21 4.31 12.73
CA PRO A 86 1.21 5.17 13.36
C PRO A 86 1.57 6.64 13.10
N CYS A 87 0.56 7.46 12.77
CA CYS A 87 0.69 8.90 12.63
C CYS A 87 -0.20 9.61 13.64
N LYS A 88 0.34 10.63 14.33
CA LYS A 88 -0.41 11.44 15.28
C LYS A 88 -0.59 12.86 14.75
N VAL A 89 -1.82 13.22 14.41
CA VAL A 89 -2.18 14.57 13.99
C VAL A 89 -2.62 15.38 15.21
N THR A 90 -2.05 16.56 15.40
CA THR A 90 -2.33 17.43 16.55
C THR A 90 -2.66 18.85 16.09
N GLY A 91 -3.33 19.61 16.95
CA GLY A 91 -3.79 20.96 16.64
C GLY A 91 -5.30 21.13 16.85
N LYS A 92 -5.72 22.39 16.91
CA LYS A 92 -7.15 22.76 17.09
C LYS A 92 -8.02 22.31 15.91
N ASP A 93 -7.49 22.36 14.69
CA ASP A 93 -8.22 22.09 13.46
C ASP A 93 -7.97 20.66 12.92
N ARG A 94 -7.45 19.76 13.76
CA ARG A 94 -7.00 18.41 13.33
C ARG A 94 -8.12 17.57 12.71
N ALA A 95 -9.34 17.63 13.25
CA ALA A 95 -10.47 16.86 12.74
C ALA A 95 -10.90 17.37 11.35
N GLU A 96 -11.06 18.70 11.20
CA GLU A 96 -11.34 19.33 9.91
C GLU A 96 -10.26 19.03 8.87
N PHE A 97 -8.99 19.02 9.28
CA PHE A 97 -7.88 18.64 8.41
C PHE A 97 -7.99 17.17 7.97
N MET A 98 -8.28 16.25 8.89
CA MET A 98 -8.43 14.83 8.55
C MET A 98 -9.58 14.58 7.57
N GLU A 99 -10.71 15.29 7.73
CA GLU A 99 -11.85 15.20 6.81
C GLU A 99 -11.59 15.80 5.42
N LYS A 100 -10.52 16.59 5.25
CA LYS A 100 -10.06 17.04 3.92
C LYS A 100 -9.27 15.98 3.16
N ILE A 101 -8.68 15.01 3.87
CA ILE A 101 -7.77 14.02 3.27
C ILE A 101 -8.32 12.60 3.29
N CYS A 102 -9.27 12.31 4.17
CA CYS A 102 -9.89 11.00 4.28
C CYS A 102 -11.43 11.09 4.23
N VAL A 103 -12.08 9.97 3.96
CA VAL A 103 -13.55 9.90 3.74
C VAL A 103 -14.36 9.59 5.02
N ALA A 104 -13.73 9.59 6.19
CA ALA A 104 -14.40 9.32 7.45
C ALA A 104 -14.98 10.59 8.08
N ASP A 105 -16.12 10.46 8.77
CA ASP A 105 -16.64 11.50 9.68
C ASP A 105 -15.84 11.45 10.99
N VAL A 106 -14.84 12.34 11.10
CA VAL A 106 -13.92 12.39 12.25
C VAL A 106 -14.50 13.28 13.34
N GLN A 107 -15.21 14.35 12.98
CA GLN A 107 -15.85 15.27 13.92
C GLN A 107 -17.01 14.59 14.67
N GLY A 108 -17.76 13.72 14.00
CA GLY A 108 -18.84 12.93 14.59
C GLY A 108 -18.37 11.67 15.33
N MET A 109 -17.07 11.33 15.28
CA MET A 109 -16.54 10.11 15.87
C MET A 109 -16.45 10.20 17.41
N PRO A 110 -17.09 9.28 18.16
CA PRO A 110 -16.95 9.25 19.62
C PRO A 110 -15.52 8.90 20.04
N GLU A 111 -15.08 9.43 21.18
CA GLU A 111 -13.78 9.08 21.75
C GLU A 111 -13.63 7.57 21.99
N GLY A 112 -12.45 7.04 21.65
CA GLY A 112 -12.14 5.61 21.79
C GLY A 112 -12.70 4.73 20.67
N MET A 113 -13.36 5.31 19.68
CA MET A 113 -13.77 4.61 18.46
C MET A 113 -12.73 4.78 17.35
N GLY A 114 -12.90 4.00 16.28
CA GLY A 114 -12.11 4.17 15.06
C GLY A 114 -12.93 3.81 13.84
N SER A 115 -12.54 4.35 12.69
CA SER A 115 -13.17 4.07 11.40
C SER A 115 -12.13 3.75 10.33
N LEU A 116 -12.38 2.70 9.56
CA LEU A 116 -11.64 2.43 8.32
C LEU A 116 -11.98 3.50 7.29
N SER A 117 -10.96 4.11 6.72
CA SER A 117 -11.08 5.22 5.78
C SER A 117 -10.09 5.06 4.64
N LEU A 118 -10.34 5.79 3.56
CA LEU A 118 -9.44 5.93 2.43
C LEU A 118 -8.86 7.34 2.42
N ILE A 119 -7.55 7.44 2.25
CA ILE A 119 -6.87 8.68 1.91
C ILE A 119 -7.01 8.84 0.39
N THR A 120 -7.59 9.95 -0.06
CA THR A 120 -7.91 10.16 -1.48
C THR A 120 -7.00 11.22 -2.11
N ASN A 121 -6.80 11.09 -3.42
CA ASN A 121 -6.22 12.16 -4.24
C ASN A 121 -7.32 13.11 -4.76
N ASP A 122 -6.92 14.19 -5.43
CA ASP A 122 -7.82 15.22 -5.97
C ASP A 122 -8.89 14.70 -6.95
N ASN A 123 -8.70 13.51 -7.53
CA ASN A 123 -9.65 12.88 -8.44
C ASN A 123 -10.55 11.83 -7.75
N GLY A 124 -10.47 11.72 -6.42
CA GLY A 124 -11.22 10.73 -5.64
C GLY A 124 -10.64 9.31 -5.68
N GLY A 125 -9.46 9.10 -6.27
CA GLY A 125 -8.77 7.81 -6.25
C GLY A 125 -8.05 7.57 -4.91
N GLY A 126 -8.02 6.33 -4.43
CA GLY A 126 -7.31 5.96 -3.20
C GLY A 126 -5.79 6.05 -3.35
N ILE A 127 -5.14 6.74 -2.41
CA ILE A 127 -3.68 6.77 -2.22
C ILE A 127 -3.27 5.66 -1.25
N ASP A 128 -3.99 5.56 -0.14
CA ASP A 128 -3.75 4.59 0.94
C ASP A 128 -5.05 4.39 1.74
N ASP A 129 -5.13 3.34 2.54
CA ASP A 129 -6.18 3.14 3.53
C ASP A 129 -5.63 3.32 4.95
N CYS A 130 -6.51 3.70 5.88
CA CYS A 130 -6.11 3.89 7.27
C CYS A 130 -7.27 3.65 8.23
N ILE A 131 -6.94 3.38 9.49
CA ILE A 131 -7.89 3.49 10.59
C ILE A 131 -7.63 4.82 11.27
N VAL A 132 -8.63 5.71 11.26
CA VAL A 132 -8.61 6.97 12.02
C VAL A 132 -9.30 6.71 13.36
N THR A 133 -8.72 7.24 14.45
CA THR A 133 -9.15 7.07 15.85
C THR A 133 -9.14 8.40 16.58
#